data_AF-A0A9D4AQK8-F1
#
_entry.id   AF-A0A9D4AQK8-F1
#
_cell.length_a   1.000
_cell.length_b   1.000
_cell.length_c   1.000
_cell.angle_alpha   90.00
_cell.angle_beta   90.00
_cell.angle_gamma   90.00
#
_symmetry.space_group_name_H-M   'P 1'
#
loop_
_entity.id
_entity.type
_entity.pdbx_description
1 polymer ?
#
loop_
_entity_poly.entity_id
_entity_poly.type
_entity_poly.pdbx_seq_one_letter_code
_entity_poly.pdbx_strand_id
1 'polypeptide(L)'
;MGMLKVSLKGHADTRWGSRANATEALHSQIAEVTKALKNVAVASKYPEAVSTANSLLKKINYNFLCTLSIWCNILTHIERVNEALQAKGITVSQACKMINRLQNILQEMHESDNDMVNIFTDCKKNG
;
A
#
# COMPACT_ATOMS: atom_id res chain seq x y z
N MET A 1 -16.16 15.68 27.21
CA MET A 1 -16.65 15.16 25.91
C MET A 1 -15.56 15.44 24.89
N GLY A 2 -14.82 14.40 24.48
CA GLY A 2 -13.54 14.56 23.77
C GLY A 2 -13.70 15.01 22.33
N MET A 3 -13.06 16.12 21.96
CA MET A 3 -12.82 16.52 20.57
C MET A 3 -12.00 15.45 19.87
N LEU A 4 -12.46 14.98 18.72
CA LEU A 4 -11.65 14.18 17.81
C LEU A 4 -10.44 15.01 17.37
N LYS A 5 -9.25 14.66 17.88
CA LYS A 5 -7.96 15.28 17.57
C LYS A 5 -7.38 14.74 16.25
N VAL A 6 -8.21 14.65 15.22
CA VAL A 6 -7.79 14.35 13.84
C VAL A 6 -8.60 15.25 12.93
N SER A 7 -8.03 16.39 12.58
CA SER A 7 -8.45 17.14 11.41
C SER A 7 -8.16 16.30 10.16
N LEU A 8 -9.18 16.06 9.34
CA LEU A 8 -9.02 15.46 8.01
C LEU A 8 -8.03 16.33 7.23
N LYS A 9 -6.79 15.85 7.03
CA LYS A 9 -5.87 16.47 6.08
C LYS A 9 -6.53 16.36 4.71
N GLY A 10 -6.68 17.50 4.02
CA GLY A 10 -7.23 17.52 2.67
C GLY A 10 -6.51 16.51 1.79
N HIS A 11 -7.25 15.92 0.83
CA HIS A 11 -6.74 15.06 -0.22
C HIS A 11 -5.32 15.48 -0.59
N ALA A 12 -4.36 14.55 -0.53
CA ALA A 12 -2.99 14.87 -0.92
C ALA A 12 -2.99 15.58 -2.27
N ASP A 13 -2.18 16.62 -2.41
CA ASP A 13 -2.20 17.54 -3.56
C ASP A 13 -1.96 16.80 -4.90
N THR A 14 -1.50 15.55 -4.85
CA THR A 14 -1.35 14.69 -6.01
C THR A 14 -2.16 13.41 -5.93
N ARG A 15 -2.51 12.90 -7.12
CA ARG A 15 -3.16 11.60 -7.31
C ARG A 15 -2.34 10.44 -6.70
N TRP A 16 -1.01 10.58 -6.66
CA TRP A 16 -0.11 9.60 -6.05
C TRP A 16 -0.23 9.61 -4.54
N GLY A 17 -0.31 10.78 -3.91
CA GLY A 17 -0.43 10.89 -2.45
C GLY A 17 -1.73 10.38 -1.90
N SER A 18 -2.83 10.60 -2.62
CA SER A 18 -4.12 10.04 -2.21
C SER A 18 -4.11 8.52 -2.23
N ARG A 19 -3.41 7.90 -3.20
CA ARG A 19 -3.22 6.45 -3.27
C ARG A 19 -2.27 5.96 -2.19
N ALA A 20 -1.13 6.62 -2.00
CA ALA A 20 -0.15 6.28 -0.97
C ALA A 20 -0.80 6.29 0.43
N ASN A 21 -1.53 7.35 0.77
CA ASN A 21 -2.21 7.48 2.06
C ASN A 21 -3.27 6.39 2.27
N ALA A 22 -4.08 6.09 1.26
CA ALA A 22 -5.11 5.04 1.36
C ALA A 22 -4.48 3.65 1.52
N THR A 23 -3.45 3.36 0.73
CA THR A 23 -2.71 2.10 0.77
C THR A 23 -1.98 1.92 2.11
N GLU A 24 -1.33 2.96 2.62
CA GLU A 24 -0.64 2.96 3.91
C GLU A 24 -1.63 2.80 5.08
N ALA A 25 -2.75 3.52 5.05
CA ALA A 25 -3.81 3.39 6.06
C ALA A 25 -4.39 1.97 6.07
N LEU A 26 -4.60 1.38 4.89
CA LEU A 26 -5.08 0.00 4.79
C LEU A 26 -4.02 -1.01 5.25
N HIS A 27 -2.76 -0.84 4.84
CA HIS A 27 -1.66 -1.73 5.22
C HIS A 27 -1.43 -1.73 6.73
N SER A 28 -1.41 -0.54 7.36
CA SER A 28 -1.22 -0.39 8.81
C SER A 28 -2.39 -0.93 9.65
N GLN A 29 -3.62 -0.88 9.12
CA GLN A 29 -4.82 -1.26 9.85
C GLN A 29 -5.48 -2.53 9.32
N ILE A 30 -4.81 -3.31 8.48
CA ILE A 30 -5.43 -4.47 7.80
C ILE A 30 -6.00 -5.50 8.79
N ALA A 31 -5.37 -5.65 9.96
CA ALA A 31 -5.85 -6.52 11.03
C ALA A 31 -7.18 -6.03 11.61
N GLU A 32 -7.30 -4.73 11.90
CA GLU A 32 -8.53 -4.12 12.42
C GLU A 32 -9.64 -4.10 11.35
N VAL A 33 -9.30 -3.85 10.08
CA VAL A 33 -10.24 -3.98 8.95
C VAL A 33 -10.78 -5.40 8.85
N THR A 34 -9.90 -6.41 8.94
CA THR A 34 -10.29 -7.82 8.92
C THR A 34 -11.20 -8.17 10.09
N LYS A 35 -10.89 -7.66 11.30
CA LYS A 35 -11.72 -7.84 12.50
C LYS A 35 -13.10 -7.18 12.34
N ALA A 36 -13.15 -5.96 11.82
CA ALA A 36 -14.40 -5.25 11.55
C ALA A 36 -15.27 -6.02 10.53
N LEU A 37 -14.66 -6.53 9.45
CA LEU A 37 -15.36 -7.34 8.46
C LEU A 37 -15.90 -8.64 9.07
N LYS A 38 -15.14 -9.32 9.94
CA LYS A 38 -15.63 -10.49 10.69
C LYS A 38 -16.82 -10.15 11.58
N ASN A 39 -16.76 -9.01 12.27
CA ASN A 39 -17.87 -8.55 13.10
C ASN A 39 -19.13 -8.28 12.26
N VAL A 40 -19.00 -7.63 11.10
CA VAL A 40 -20.13 -7.39 10.19
C VAL A 40 -20.69 -8.71 9.66
N ALA A 41 -19.83 -9.67 9.32
CA ALA A 41 -20.26 -10.99 8.82
C ALA A 41 -21.08 -11.79 9.84
N VAL A 42 -20.89 -11.56 11.15
CA VAL A 42 -21.59 -12.28 12.23
C VAL A 42 -22.75 -11.49 12.82
N ALA A 43 -22.61 -10.18 13.00
CA ALA A 43 -23.54 -9.36 13.78
C ALA A 43 -24.49 -8.49 12.94
N SER A 44 -24.28 -8.39 11.62
CA SER A 44 -25.13 -7.55 10.76
C SER A 44 -26.52 -8.17 10.57
N LYS A 45 -27.55 -7.33 10.67
CA LYS A 45 -28.95 -7.69 10.37
C LYS A 45 -29.26 -7.65 8.88
N TYR A 46 -28.37 -7.08 8.08
CA TYR A 46 -28.55 -6.91 6.62
C TYR A 46 -27.82 -8.02 5.88
N PRO A 47 -28.54 -8.91 5.16
CA PRO A 47 -27.94 -10.02 4.42
C PRO A 47 -26.90 -9.57 3.39
N GLU A 48 -27.13 -8.45 2.71
CA GLU A 48 -26.19 -7.89 1.72
C GLU A 48 -24.85 -7.48 2.34
N ALA A 49 -24.89 -6.88 3.53
CA ALA A 49 -23.68 -6.51 4.25
C ALA A 49 -22.91 -7.76 4.71
N VAL A 50 -23.62 -8.81 5.15
CA VAL A 50 -23.00 -10.10 5.51
C VAL A 50 -22.35 -10.75 4.28
N SER A 51 -23.04 -10.78 3.14
CA SER A 51 -22.53 -11.36 1.89
C SER A 51 -21.29 -10.61 1.39
N THR A 52 -21.33 -9.27 1.43
CA THR A 52 -20.21 -8.42 1.04
C THR A 52 -19.01 -8.60 1.97
N ALA A 53 -19.23 -8.61 3.29
CA ALA A 53 -18.16 -8.80 4.27
C ALA A 53 -17.47 -10.16 4.09
N ASN A 54 -18.24 -11.24 3.92
CA ASN A 54 -17.69 -12.57 3.65
C ASN A 54 -16.92 -12.63 2.33
N SER A 55 -17.41 -11.97 1.28
CA SER A 55 -16.72 -11.90 -0.02
C SER A 55 -15.41 -11.13 0.07
N LEU A 56 -15.35 -10.04 0.84
CA LEU A 56 -14.13 -9.29 1.10
C LEU A 56 -13.13 -10.09 1.93
N LEU A 57 -13.57 -10.78 2.99
CA LEU A 57 -12.70 -11.64 3.80
C LEU A 57 -12.04 -12.74 2.97
N LYS A 58 -12.75 -13.32 2.00
CA LYS A 58 -12.16 -14.30 1.06
C LYS A 58 -11.08 -13.70 0.14
N LYS A 59 -11.17 -12.40 -0.16
CA LYS A 59 -10.19 -11.68 -0.99
C LYS A 59 -8.94 -11.27 -0.23
N ILE A 60 -9.00 -11.11 1.10
CA ILE A 60 -7.84 -10.83 1.96
C ILE A 60 -7.07 -12.14 2.19
N ASN A 61 -6.42 -12.62 1.12
CA ASN A 61 -5.54 -13.79 1.16
C ASN A 61 -4.06 -13.35 1.25
N TYR A 62 -3.17 -14.32 1.38
CA TYR A 62 -1.73 -14.06 1.47
C TYR A 62 -1.22 -13.20 0.30
N ASN A 63 -1.61 -13.53 -0.94
CA ASN A 63 -1.20 -12.78 -2.13
C ASN A 63 -1.65 -11.32 -2.05
N PHE A 64 -2.89 -11.06 -1.62
CA PHE A 64 -3.38 -9.70 -1.42
C PHE A 64 -2.55 -8.94 -0.39
N LEU A 65 -2.19 -9.57 0.74
CA LEU A 65 -1.35 -8.93 1.77
C LEU A 65 0.05 -8.61 1.25
N CYS A 66 0.69 -9.54 0.52
CA CYS A 66 1.98 -9.30 -0.12
C CYS A 66 1.90 -8.16 -1.13
N THR A 67 0.92 -8.21 -2.04
CA THR A 67 0.68 -7.15 -3.03
C THR A 67 0.42 -5.80 -2.34
N LEU A 68 -0.37 -5.77 -1.28
CA LEU A 68 -0.64 -4.55 -0.50
C LEU A 68 0.65 -3.96 0.09
N SER A 69 1.52 -4.79 0.66
CA SER A 69 2.80 -4.38 1.22
C SER A 69 3.74 -3.81 0.16
N ILE A 70 3.87 -4.51 -0.99
CA ILE A 70 4.68 -4.06 -2.13
C ILE A 70 4.18 -2.71 -2.65
N TRP A 71 2.87 -2.57 -2.88
CA TRP A 71 2.29 -1.30 -3.33
C TRP A 71 2.47 -0.18 -2.32
N CYS A 72 2.34 -0.47 -1.02
CA CYS A 72 2.59 0.52 0.03
C CYS A 72 4.02 1.07 -0.09
N ASN A 73 5.01 0.19 -0.29
CA ASN A 73 6.41 0.59 -0.41
C ASN A 73 6.65 1.43 -1.68
N ILE A 74 6.21 0.94 -2.85
CA ILE A 74 6.36 1.62 -4.13
C ILE A 74 5.74 3.03 -4.09
N LEU A 75 4.49 3.13 -3.64
CA LEU A 75 3.78 4.41 -3.58
C LEU A 75 4.44 5.39 -2.61
N THR A 76 4.99 4.91 -1.50
CA THR A 76 5.72 5.76 -0.54
C THR A 76 6.96 6.37 -1.18
N HIS A 77 7.72 5.60 -1.95
CA HIS A 77 8.92 6.12 -2.63
C HIS A 77 8.57 7.11 -3.74
N ILE A 78 7.53 6.82 -4.53
CA ILE A 78 7.03 7.73 -5.56
C ILE A 78 6.55 9.04 -4.93
N GLU A 79 5.76 8.96 -3.85
CA GLU A 79 5.20 10.14 -3.20
C GLU A 79 6.30 11.05 -2.62
N ARG A 80 7.30 10.49 -1.95
CA ARG A 80 8.44 11.26 -1.41
C ARG A 80 9.19 12.06 -2.48
N VAL A 81 9.44 11.43 -3.64
CA VAL A 81 10.13 12.11 -4.74
C VAL A 81 9.21 13.16 -5.37
N ASN A 82 7.93 12.85 -5.52
CA ASN A 82 6.93 13.77 -6.06
C ASN A 82 6.76 15.02 -5.18
N GLU A 83 6.69 14.88 -3.85
CA GLU A 83 6.68 15.99 -2.90
C GLU A 83 7.95 16.85 -3.03
N ALA A 84 9.12 16.21 -3.12
CA ALA A 84 10.38 16.92 -3.22
C ALA A 84 10.59 17.63 -4.57
N LEU A 85 10.07 17.08 -5.67
CA LEU A 85 10.07 17.74 -6.98
C LEU A 85 9.19 19.00 -7.00
N GLN A 86 8.17 19.06 -6.14
CA GLN A 86 7.30 20.23 -5.99
C GLN A 86 7.86 21.27 -5.00
N ALA A 87 8.98 20.97 -4.32
CA ALA A 87 9.62 21.90 -3.41
C ALA A 87 10.17 23.13 -4.15
N LYS A 88 9.93 24.32 -3.60
CA LYS A 88 10.49 25.56 -4.14
C LYS A 88 12.03 25.54 -4.04
N GLY A 89 12.72 25.89 -5.12
CA GLY A 89 14.17 26.00 -5.14
C GLY A 89 14.92 24.74 -5.58
N ILE A 90 14.22 23.71 -6.08
CA ILE A 90 14.89 22.56 -6.68
C ILE A 90 15.52 22.93 -8.03
N THR A 91 16.80 22.60 -8.20
CA THR A 91 17.49 22.72 -9.49
C THR A 91 17.18 21.52 -10.38
N VAL A 92 17.28 21.68 -11.70
CA VAL A 92 17.11 20.57 -12.65
C VAL A 92 18.07 19.41 -12.35
N SER A 93 19.33 19.71 -11.97
CA SER A 93 20.31 18.68 -11.60
C SER A 93 19.87 17.86 -10.38
N GLN A 94 19.31 18.52 -9.36
CA GLN A 94 18.76 17.82 -8.19
C GLN A 94 17.55 16.97 -8.57
N ALA A 95 16.61 17.52 -9.35
CA ALA A 95 15.45 16.78 -9.83
C ALA A 95 15.85 15.51 -10.60
N CYS A 96 16.80 15.61 -11.54
CA CYS A 96 17.33 14.44 -12.27
C CYS A 96 17.92 13.38 -11.33
N LYS A 97 18.72 13.80 -10.33
CA LYS A 97 19.29 12.87 -9.35
C LYS A 97 18.21 12.13 -8.55
N MET A 98 17.13 12.83 -8.19
CA MET A 98 16.03 12.23 -7.43
C MET A 98 15.24 11.21 -8.24
N ILE A 99 14.96 11.52 -9.51
CA ILE A 99 14.28 10.59 -10.43
C ILE A 99 15.15 9.36 -10.69
N ASN A 100 16.45 9.54 -10.95
CA ASN A 100 17.37 8.42 -11.16
C ASN A 100 17.47 7.53 -9.92
N ARG A 101 17.50 8.13 -8.72
CA ARG A 101 17.49 7.36 -7.47
C ARG A 101 16.19 6.57 -7.30
N LEU A 102 15.04 7.16 -7.63
CA LEU A 102 13.76 6.45 -7.61
C LEU A 102 13.77 5.26 -8.57
N GLN A 103 14.29 5.45 -9.78
CA GLN A 103 14.39 4.39 -10.77
C GLN A 103 15.24 3.22 -10.25
N ASN A 104 16.40 3.50 -9.66
CA ASN A 104 17.25 2.47 -9.08
C ASN A 104 16.54 1.71 -7.95
N ILE A 105 15.87 2.42 -7.04
CA ILE A 105 15.11 1.79 -5.95
C ILE A 105 14.04 0.84 -6.50
N LEU A 106 13.28 1.27 -7.51
CA LEU A 106 12.25 0.43 -8.12
C LEU A 106 12.82 -0.79 -8.85
N GLN A 107 14.00 -0.63 -9.46
CA GLN A 107 14.72 -1.72 -10.10
C GLN A 107 15.21 -2.76 -9.09
N GLU A 108 15.82 -2.31 -7.99
CA GLU A 108 16.27 -3.17 -6.88
C GLU A 108 15.10 -3.95 -6.25
N MET A 109 13.94 -3.31 -6.09
CA MET A 109 12.72 -3.98 -5.61
C MET A 109 12.25 -5.08 -6.57
N HIS A 110 12.25 -4.79 -7.87
CA HIS A 110 11.84 -5.76 -8.88
C HIS A 110 12.79 -6.96 -8.97
N GLU A 111 14.10 -6.72 -8.86
CA GLU A 111 15.11 -7.79 -8.84
C GLU A 111 14.98 -8.66 -7.59
N SER A 112 14.79 -8.04 -6.41
CA SER A 112 14.58 -8.78 -5.15
C SER A 112 13.34 -9.68 -5.19
N ASP A 113 12.23 -9.21 -5.78
CA ASP A 113 11.01 -10.00 -5.94
C ASP A 113 11.23 -11.20 -6.87
N ASN A 114 11.94 -11.00 -7.98
CA ASN A 114 12.26 -12.08 -8.92
C ASN A 114 13.19 -13.13 -8.28
N ASP A 115 14.17 -12.69 -7.48
CA ASP A 115 15.07 -13.58 -6.76
C ASP A 115 14.30 -14.47 -5.77
N MET A 116 13.36 -13.91 -5.02
CA MET A 116 12.50 -14.71 -4.15
C MET A 116 11.70 -15.74 -4.93
N VAL A 117 11.06 -15.35 -6.04
CA VAL A 117 10.30 -16.26 -6.90
C VAL A 117 11.18 -17.40 -7.43
N ASN A 118 12.38 -17.08 -7.91
CA ASN A 118 13.33 -18.06 -8.43
C ASN A 118 13.72 -19.08 -7.37
N ILE A 119 14.07 -18.64 -6.15
CA ILE A 119 14.38 -19.53 -5.02
C ILE A 119 13.21 -20.48 -4.74
N PHE A 120 11.97 -19.97 -4.69
CA PHE A 120 10.79 -20.82 -4.47
C PHE A 120 10.57 -21.83 -5.60
N THR A 121 10.83 -21.46 -6.84
CA THR A 121 10.71 -22.39 -7.98
C THR A 121 11.80 -23.46 -8.00
N ASP A 122 13.01 -23.13 -7.57
CA ASP A 122 14.13 -24.07 -7.53
C ASP A 122 14.00 -25.07 -6.38
N CYS A 123 13.50 -24.63 -5.21
CA CYS A 123 13.14 -25.54 -4.11
C CYS A 123 12.05 -26.55 -4.51
N LYS A 124 11.14 -26.17 -5.43
CA LYS A 124 10.06 -27.05 -5.91
C LYS A 124 10.51 -28.06 -6.98
N LYS A 125 11.63 -27.79 -7.67
CA LYS A 125 12.18 -28.70 -8.69
C LYS A 125 13.10 -29.78 -8.09
N ASN A 126 13.65 -29.51 -6.90
CA ASN A 126 14.66 -30.36 -6.26
C ASN A 126 14.16 -31.12 -5.01
N GLY A 127 12.85 -31.17 -4.78
CA GLY A 127 12.20 -31.97 -3.73
C GLY A 127 11.04 -32.77 -4.30
#